data_AF-A0A2U3LBT3-F1
#
_entry.id   AF-A0A2U3LBT3-F1
#
_cell.length_a   1.000
_cell.length_b   1.000
_cell.length_c   1.000
_cell.angle_alpha   90.00
_cell.angle_beta   90.00
_cell.angle_gamma   90.00
#
_symmetry.space_group_name_H-M   'P 1'
#
loop_
_entity.id
_entity.type
_entity.pdbx_description
1 polymer ?
#
loop_
_entity_poly.entity_id
_entity_poly.type
_entity_poly.pdbx_seq_one_letter_code
_entity_poly.pdbx_strand_id
1 'polypeptide(L)'
;MEEELTGVSAEPQIAQYWVLFLQPLPEAGERIAVALAFHDSGKRAWIRFDDRFSKVLRLYPDLDQGALRFYLESLQQDLNSCDDTEGTLNSYGPQLAVSSPRRIASPISGQVVEMLLRRYVYPPEERSLQLVGGVEKLSQDR
;
A
#
# COMPACT_ATOMS: atom_id res chain seq x y z
N MET A 1 21.74 2.80 48.79
CA MET A 1 21.21 1.68 48.00
C MET A 1 20.55 2.35 46.82
N GLU A 2 21.35 2.60 45.79
CA GLU A 2 20.98 3.37 44.59
C GLU A 2 20.37 2.39 43.59
N GLU A 3 19.09 2.57 43.26
CA GLU A 3 18.46 1.88 42.14
C GLU A 3 18.71 2.70 40.87
N GLU A 4 19.67 2.25 40.05
CA GLU A 4 19.84 2.73 38.68
C GLU A 4 18.65 2.28 37.83
N LEU A 5 17.75 3.22 37.56
CA LEU A 5 16.78 3.16 36.47
C LEU A 5 17.55 3.24 35.14
N THR A 6 17.92 2.08 34.59
CA THR A 6 18.39 1.99 33.21
C THR A 6 17.21 2.22 32.27
N GLY A 7 16.96 3.49 31.98
CA GLY A 7 16.13 3.91 30.86
C GLY A 7 16.75 3.37 29.58
N VAL A 8 16.19 2.29 29.04
CA VAL A 8 16.49 1.83 27.68
C VAL A 8 15.95 2.90 26.73
N SER A 9 16.79 3.87 26.39
CA SER A 9 16.58 4.74 25.25
C SER A 9 16.87 3.91 24.00
N ALA A 10 15.91 3.05 23.61
CA ALA A 10 15.98 2.37 22.33
C ALA A 10 15.81 3.45 21.25
N GLU A 11 16.88 3.72 20.50
CA GLU A 11 16.77 4.55 19.30
C GLU A 11 15.63 4.01 18.44
N PRO A 12 14.75 4.88 17.90
CA PRO A 12 13.67 4.42 17.04
C PRO A 12 14.29 3.73 15.82
N GLN A 13 14.15 2.41 15.76
CA GLN A 13 14.61 1.66 14.60
C GLN A 13 13.82 2.12 13.36
N ILE A 14 14.51 2.22 12.24
CA ILE A 14 13.94 2.70 10.99
C ILE A 14 13.60 1.49 10.12
N ALA A 15 12.30 1.27 9.93
CA ALA A 15 11.79 0.34 8.94
C ALA A 15 11.66 1.02 7.56
N GLN A 16 11.41 0.22 6.53
CA GLN A 16 11.23 0.68 5.17
C GLN A 16 9.92 0.15 4.56
N TYR A 17 9.36 0.90 3.63
CA TYR A 17 8.28 0.44 2.77
C TYR A 17 8.45 0.91 1.33
N TRP A 18 7.86 0.15 0.41
CA TRP A 18 7.81 0.42 -1.02
C TRP A 18 6.36 0.37 -1.50
N VAL A 19 6.05 1.19 -2.49
CA VAL A 19 4.79 1.10 -3.24
C VAL A 19 5.06 0.29 -4.51
N LEU A 20 4.26 -0.75 -4.73
CA LEU A 20 4.32 -1.59 -5.92
C LEU A 20 3.23 -1.16 -6.89
N PHE A 21 3.59 -0.97 -8.15
CA PHE A 21 2.71 -0.46 -9.18
C PHE A 21 2.56 -1.45 -10.33
N LEU A 22 1.33 -1.71 -10.73
CA LEU A 22 1.03 -2.29 -12.03
C LEU A 22 1.22 -1.22 -13.12
N GLN A 23 1.78 -1.62 -14.26
CA GLN A 23 1.95 -0.76 -15.44
C GLN A 23 1.09 -1.29 -16.59
N PRO A 24 -0.20 -0.95 -16.65
CA PRO A 24 -1.07 -1.41 -17.73
C PRO A 24 -0.73 -0.77 -19.09
N LEU A 25 -0.21 0.46 -19.08
CA LEU A 25 0.22 1.23 -20.25
C LEU A 25 1.58 1.90 -19.96
N PRO A 26 2.69 1.14 -19.97
CA PRO A 26 4.01 1.65 -19.60
C PRO A 26 4.50 2.78 -20.52
N GLU A 27 4.11 2.77 -21.80
CA GLU A 27 4.48 3.79 -22.79
C GLU A 27 3.85 5.16 -22.49
N ALA A 28 2.68 5.18 -21.84
CA ALA A 28 2.01 6.38 -21.39
C ALA A 28 2.49 6.87 -20.02
N GLY A 29 3.39 6.11 -19.38
CA GLY A 29 3.84 6.35 -18.00
C GLY A 29 2.78 6.05 -16.94
N GLU A 30 1.69 5.35 -17.30
CA GLU A 30 0.61 5.06 -16.37
C GLU A 30 1.02 3.97 -15.37
N ARG A 31 0.71 4.23 -14.10
CA ARG A 31 1.06 3.35 -12.98
C ARG A 31 -0.06 3.35 -11.96
N ILE A 32 -0.55 2.17 -11.58
CA ILE A 32 -1.52 2.02 -10.50
C ILE A 32 -0.86 1.32 -9.33
N ALA A 33 -0.89 1.95 -8.16
CA ALA A 33 -0.46 1.29 -6.94
C ALA A 33 -1.41 0.13 -6.60
N VAL A 34 -0.85 -1.08 -6.52
CA VAL A 34 -1.59 -2.34 -6.30
C VAL A 34 -1.22 -3.02 -4.98
N ALA A 35 -0.02 -2.73 -4.44
CA ALA A 35 0.45 -3.32 -3.20
C ALA A 35 1.47 -2.44 -2.48
N LEU A 36 1.75 -2.79 -1.23
CA LEU A 36 2.82 -2.23 -0.42
C LEU A 36 3.73 -3.37 0.04
N ALA A 37 5.03 -3.20 -0.12
CA ALA A 37 6.03 -4.05 0.52
C ALA A 37 6.59 -3.33 1.76
N PHE A 38 6.86 -4.09 2.81
CA PHE A 38 7.36 -3.60 4.09
C PHE A 38 8.57 -4.42 4.50
N HIS A 39 9.55 -3.77 5.10
CA HIS A 39 10.68 -4.40 5.74
C HIS A 39 10.92 -3.72 7.08
N ASP A 40 10.83 -4.50 8.15
CA ASP A 40 11.04 -4.05 9.52
C ASP A 40 12.30 -4.73 10.06
N SER A 41 13.16 -3.96 10.73
CA SER A 41 14.46 -4.44 11.19
C SER A 41 14.26 -5.70 12.06
N GLY A 42 14.86 -6.82 11.61
CA GLY A 42 14.73 -8.11 12.29
C GLY A 42 13.53 -8.97 11.85
N LYS A 43 12.76 -8.55 10.84
CA LYS A 43 11.70 -9.35 10.20
C LYS A 43 11.95 -9.47 8.71
N ARG A 44 11.56 -10.61 8.12
CA ARG A 44 11.54 -10.76 6.65
C ARG A 44 10.55 -9.78 6.03
N ALA A 45 10.81 -9.34 4.81
CA ALA A 45 9.92 -8.43 4.11
C ALA A 45 8.55 -9.08 3.82
N TRP A 46 7.49 -8.27 3.83
CA TRP A 46 6.13 -8.74 3.54
C TRP A 46 5.33 -7.76 2.71
N ILE A 47 4.34 -8.30 2.00
CA ILE A 47 3.47 -7.58 1.07
C ILE A 47 2.06 -7.49 1.66
N ARG A 48 1.41 -6.36 1.41
CA ARG A 48 -0.03 -6.16 1.64
C ARG A 48 -0.68 -5.56 0.40
N PHE A 49 -1.84 -6.08 0.04
CA PHE A 49 -2.61 -5.63 -1.13
C PHE A 49 -4.11 -5.79 -0.86
N ASP A 50 -4.93 -5.22 -1.75
CA ASP A 50 -6.38 -5.45 -1.76
C ASP A 50 -6.69 -6.79 -2.44
N ASP A 51 -7.22 -7.76 -1.71
CA ASP A 51 -7.58 -9.07 -2.26
C ASP A 51 -8.59 -9.01 -3.40
N ARG A 52 -9.44 -7.98 -3.41
CA ARG A 52 -10.41 -7.75 -4.47
C ARG A 52 -9.86 -6.91 -5.61
N PHE A 53 -8.67 -6.33 -5.44
CA PHE A 53 -8.06 -5.36 -6.35
C PHE A 53 -9.04 -4.29 -6.84
N SER A 54 -9.91 -3.83 -5.93
CA SER A 54 -11.08 -2.99 -6.24
C SER A 54 -10.70 -1.72 -6.98
N LYS A 55 -9.56 -1.11 -6.60
CA LYS A 55 -9.03 0.08 -7.27
C LYS A 55 -8.61 -0.20 -8.72
N VAL A 56 -7.87 -1.30 -8.95
CA VAL A 56 -7.34 -1.62 -10.27
C VAL A 56 -8.47 -2.06 -11.20
N LEU A 57 -9.41 -2.89 -10.73
CA LEU A 57 -10.51 -3.42 -11.54
C LEU A 57 -11.55 -2.36 -11.88
N ARG A 58 -11.66 -1.27 -11.10
CA ARG A 58 -12.46 -0.10 -11.46
C ARG A 58 -11.88 0.64 -12.68
N LEU A 59 -10.55 0.63 -12.85
CA LEU A 59 -9.86 1.33 -13.93
C LEU A 59 -9.64 0.40 -15.14
N TYR A 60 -9.41 -0.88 -14.89
CA TYR A 60 -9.12 -1.92 -15.87
C TYR A 60 -9.98 -3.17 -15.56
N PRO A 61 -11.25 -3.18 -15.98
CA PRO A 61 -12.17 -4.27 -15.68
C PRO A 61 -11.74 -5.62 -16.27
N ASP A 62 -11.02 -5.59 -17.39
CA ASP A 62 -10.57 -6.79 -18.11
C ASP A 62 -9.24 -7.34 -17.57
N LEU A 63 -8.67 -6.74 -16.53
CA LEU A 63 -7.42 -7.21 -15.93
C LEU A 63 -7.63 -8.60 -15.30
N ASP A 64 -6.72 -9.53 -15.60
CA ASP A 64 -6.71 -10.84 -14.95
C ASP A 64 -6.29 -10.71 -13.47
N GLN A 65 -7.29 -10.76 -12.60
CA GLN A 65 -7.13 -10.74 -11.15
C GLN A 65 -6.30 -11.92 -10.64
N GLY A 66 -6.44 -13.11 -11.25
CA GLY A 66 -5.71 -14.31 -10.86
C GLY A 66 -4.23 -14.17 -11.15
N ALA A 67 -3.88 -13.65 -12.32
CA ALA A 67 -2.49 -13.37 -12.68
C ALA A 67 -1.85 -12.32 -11.76
N LEU A 68 -2.53 -11.21 -11.47
CA LEU A 68 -2.00 -10.19 -10.57
C LEU A 68 -1.76 -10.72 -9.16
N ARG A 69 -2.70 -11.51 -8.63
CA ARG A 69 -2.55 -12.20 -7.34
C ARG A 69 -1.36 -13.13 -7.36
N PHE A 70 -1.24 -13.97 -8.39
CA PHE A 70 -0.14 -14.90 -8.54
C PHE A 70 1.22 -14.18 -8.49
N TYR A 71 1.38 -13.07 -9.22
CA TYR A 71 2.62 -12.29 -9.19
C TYR A 71 2.97 -11.76 -7.79
N LEU A 72 1.98 -11.21 -7.06
CA LEU A 72 2.22 -10.67 -5.72
C LEU A 72 2.51 -11.78 -4.70
N GLU A 73 1.85 -12.93 -4.82
CA GLU A 73 2.07 -14.08 -3.95
C GLU A 73 3.44 -14.74 -4.22
N SER A 74 3.83 -14.86 -5.49
CA SER A 74 5.19 -15.33 -5.87
C SER A 74 6.26 -14.37 -5.35
N LEU A 75 6.09 -13.05 -5.52
CA LEU A 75 7.03 -12.08 -4.97
C LEU A 75 7.12 -12.18 -3.45
N GLN A 76 6.00 -12.38 -2.75
CA GLN A 76 6.00 -12.60 -1.30
C GLN A 76 6.78 -13.87 -0.92
N GLN A 77 6.63 -14.96 -1.68
CA GLN A 77 7.39 -16.18 -1.45
C GLN A 77 8.89 -15.96 -1.66
N ASP A 78 9.28 -15.23 -2.71
CA ASP A 78 10.68 -14.95 -3.01
C ASP A 78 11.32 -14.05 -1.95
N LEU A 79 10.61 -13.00 -1.50
CA LEU A 79 11.03 -12.15 -0.38
C LEU A 79 11.18 -12.92 0.93
N ASN A 80 10.40 -13.99 1.11
CA ASN A 80 10.58 -14.87 2.25
C ASN A 80 11.79 -15.80 2.09
N SER A 81 12.37 -15.94 0.90
CA SER A 81 13.48 -16.87 0.63
C SER A 81 14.84 -16.18 0.46
N CYS A 82 14.85 -14.87 0.27
CA CYS A 82 16.03 -14.05 -0.02
C CYS A 82 16.25 -12.97 1.05
N ASP A 83 17.52 -12.66 1.34
CA ASP A 83 17.89 -11.56 2.26
C ASP A 83 17.98 -10.21 1.54
N ASP A 84 18.20 -10.21 0.22
CA ASP A 84 18.23 -8.99 -0.61
C ASP A 84 16.81 -8.57 -1.01
N THR A 85 16.19 -7.74 -0.15
CA THR A 85 14.83 -7.22 -0.38
C THR A 85 14.77 -6.35 -1.65
N GLU A 86 15.69 -5.42 -1.84
CA GLU A 86 15.62 -4.49 -2.97
C GLU A 86 15.92 -5.18 -4.30
N GLY A 87 16.91 -6.08 -4.35
CA GLY A 87 17.17 -6.89 -5.55
C GLY A 87 15.98 -7.77 -5.91
N THR A 88 15.33 -8.38 -4.92
CA THR A 88 14.15 -9.22 -5.13
C THR A 88 12.94 -8.41 -5.61
N LEU A 89 12.70 -7.22 -5.04
CA LEU A 89 11.63 -6.35 -5.52
C LEU A 89 11.87 -5.93 -6.98
N ASN A 90 13.11 -5.57 -7.33
CA ASN A 90 13.45 -5.09 -8.67
C ASN A 90 13.45 -6.20 -9.73
N SER A 91 13.62 -7.47 -9.37
CA SER A 91 13.58 -8.58 -10.34
C SER A 91 12.18 -8.78 -10.95
N TYR A 92 11.14 -8.34 -10.26
CA TYR A 92 9.75 -8.31 -10.73
C TYR A 92 9.42 -7.04 -11.54
N GLY A 93 10.40 -6.18 -11.78
CA GLY A 93 10.29 -4.92 -12.51
C GLY A 93 9.48 -4.96 -13.81
N PRO A 94 9.59 -6.01 -14.67
CA PRO A 94 8.81 -6.07 -15.90
C PRO A 94 7.29 -6.16 -15.69
N GLN A 95 6.83 -6.70 -14.56
CA GLN A 95 5.41 -6.82 -14.21
C GLN A 95 4.97 -5.77 -13.19
N LEU A 96 5.87 -5.41 -12.27
CA LEU A 96 5.62 -4.53 -11.14
C LEU A 96 6.72 -3.48 -11.03
N ALA A 97 6.37 -2.21 -11.26
CA ALA A 97 7.28 -1.12 -10.94
C ALA A 97 7.33 -0.90 -9.43
N VAL A 98 8.52 -0.60 -8.91
CA VAL A 98 8.78 -0.43 -7.47
C VAL A 98 9.16 1.03 -7.20
N SER A 99 8.58 1.66 -6.17
CA SER A 99 9.03 2.98 -5.74
C SER A 99 10.43 2.94 -5.13
N SER A 100 11.07 4.10 -4.92
CA SER A 100 12.19 4.17 -3.98
C SER A 100 11.76 3.76 -2.56
N PRO A 101 12.68 3.19 -1.74
CA PRO A 101 12.39 2.88 -0.34
C PRO A 101 12.03 4.13 0.44
N ARG A 102 11.02 4.02 1.30
CA ARG A 102 10.59 5.12 2.18
C ARG A 102 10.74 4.69 3.63
N ARG A 103 11.26 5.58 4.46
CA ARG A 103 11.48 5.33 5.89
C ARG A 103 10.19 5.42 6.68
N ILE A 104 10.06 4.56 7.69
CA ILE A 104 8.95 4.55 8.62
C ILE A 104 9.41 4.08 10.00
N ALA A 105 8.72 4.47 11.06
CA ALA A 105 9.07 4.06 12.41
C ALA A 105 8.84 2.55 12.59
N SER A 106 9.77 1.88 13.26
CA SER A 106 9.66 0.49 13.73
C SER A 106 9.22 0.46 15.20
N PRO A 107 8.38 -0.52 15.62
CA PRO A 107 7.74 -1.53 14.78
C PRO A 107 6.58 -0.94 13.96
N ILE A 108 6.37 -1.48 12.76
CA ILE A 108 5.27 -1.03 11.89
C ILE A 108 3.93 -1.51 12.47
N SER A 109 3.13 -0.59 13.00
CA SER A 109 1.82 -0.93 13.57
C SER A 109 0.79 -1.25 12.50
N GLY A 110 -0.21 -2.08 12.84
CA GLY A 110 -1.32 -2.39 11.93
C GLY A 110 -2.11 -1.16 11.47
N GLN A 111 -2.24 -0.15 12.33
CA GLN A 111 -2.90 1.12 11.97
C GLN A 111 -2.14 1.89 10.89
N VAL A 112 -0.81 1.89 10.95
CA VAL A 112 0.05 2.52 9.95
C VAL A 112 -0.04 1.78 8.62
N VAL A 113 -0.04 0.44 8.64
CA VAL A 113 -0.26 -0.39 7.46
C VAL A 113 -1.60 -0.05 6.79
N GLU A 114 -2.68 -0.04 7.57
CA GLU A 114 -4.03 0.26 7.10
C GLU A 114 -4.14 1.68 6.50
N MET A 115 -3.55 2.68 7.18
CA MET A 115 -3.49 4.05 6.69
C MET A 115 -2.78 4.12 5.32
N LEU A 116 -1.66 3.41 5.16
CA LEU A 116 -0.93 3.40 3.90
C LEU A 116 -1.70 2.66 2.81
N LEU A 117 -2.37 1.55 3.12
CA LEU A 117 -3.22 0.84 2.17
C LEU A 117 -4.37 1.73 1.68
N ARG A 118 -5.05 2.46 2.56
CA ARG A 118 -6.07 3.45 2.19
C ARG A 118 -5.52 4.56 1.30
N ARG A 119 -4.29 5.00 1.57
CA ARG A 119 -3.65 6.07 0.80
C ARG A 119 -3.25 5.63 -0.61
N TYR A 120 -2.79 4.40 -0.78
CA TYR A 120 -2.17 3.96 -2.03
C TYR A 120 -2.96 2.89 -2.79
N VAL A 121 -3.48 1.88 -2.09
CA VAL A 121 -3.96 0.63 -2.70
C VAL A 121 -5.47 0.60 -2.81
N TYR A 122 -6.20 0.97 -1.77
CA TYR A 122 -7.66 0.95 -1.78
C TYR A 122 -8.23 2.07 -2.67
N PRO A 123 -9.43 1.86 -3.24
CA PRO A 123 -10.13 2.93 -3.92
C PRO A 123 -10.36 4.09 -2.94
N PRO A 124 -10.30 5.34 -3.40
CA PRO A 124 -10.69 6.47 -2.57
C PRO A 124 -12.12 6.25 -2.09
N GLU A 125 -12.40 6.50 -0.81
CA GLU A 125 -13.77 6.55 -0.32
C GLU A 125 -14.53 7.55 -1.19
N GLU A 126 -15.58 7.09 -1.85
CA GLU A 126 -16.51 7.97 -2.55
C GLU A 126 -17.09 8.89 -1.48
N ARG A 127 -16.55 10.11 -1.37
CA ARG A 127 -17.19 11.15 -0.59
C ARG A 127 -18.58 11.27 -1.17
N SER A 128 -19.57 10.79 -0.42
CA SER A 128 -20.96 11.08 -0.70
C SER A 128 -21.05 12.60 -0.68
N LEU A 129 -21.09 13.22 -1.86
CA LEU A 129 -21.54 14.59 -2.03
C LEU A 129 -23.03 14.57 -1.64
N GLN A 130 -23.29 14.55 -0.34
CA GLN A 130 -24.54 15.06 0.19
C GLN A 130 -24.48 16.55 -0.08
N LEU A 131 -25.00 16.93 -1.25
CA LEU A 131 -25.44 18.27 -1.54
C LEU A 131 -26.41 18.66 -0.43
N VAL A 132 -25.90 19.39 0.57
CA VAL A 132 -26.70 20.22 1.46
C VAL A 132 -27.25 21.35 0.58
N GLY A 133 -28.29 21.01 -0.18
CA GLY A 133 -29.11 21.93 -0.96
C GLY A 133 -30.50 21.99 -0.34
N GLY A 134 -30.57 22.27 0.97
CA GLY A 134 -31.79 22.73 1.59
C GLY A 134 -32.06 24.15 1.11
N VAL A 135 -33.04 24.31 0.22
CA VAL A 135 -33.79 25.57 0.10
C VAL A 135 -35.27 25.22 0.19
N GLU A 136 -35.89 25.83 1.19
CA GLU A 136 -37.27 25.72 1.60
C GLU A 136 -38.26 26.15 0.50
N LYS A 137 -39.49 25.67 0.72
CA LYS A 137 -40.74 25.97 0.01
C LYS A 137 -40.87 27.44 -0.40
N LEU A 138 -41.33 27.65 -1.63
CA LEU A 138 -42.21 28.76 -1.97
C LEU A 138 -43.47 28.20 -2.60
N SER A 139 -44.54 28.22 -1.81
CA SER A 139 -45.92 28.20 -2.28
C SER A 139 -46.09 29.28 -3.35
N GLN A 140 -46.67 28.94 -4.50
CA GLN A 140 -47.51 29.91 -5.20
C GLN A 140 -48.63 29.21 -5.96
N ASP A 141 -49.79 29.35 -5.33
CA ASP A 141 -51.14 29.29 -5.86
C ASP A 141 -51.25 29.86 -7.28
N ARG A 142 -51.83 29.07 -8.20
CA ARG A 142 -52.74 29.54 -9.26
C ARG A 142 -53.43 28.37 -9.96
#